data_AF-A0A158R1R1-F1
#
_entry.id   AF-A0A158R1R1-F1
#
_cell.length_a   1.000
_cell.length_b   1.000
_cell.length_c   1.000
_cell.angle_alpha   90.00
_cell.angle_beta   90.00
_cell.angle_gamma   90.00
#
_symmetry.space_group_name_H-M   'P 1'
#
loop_
_entity.id
_entity.type
_entity.pdbx_description
1 polymer ?
#
loop_
_entity_poly.entity_id
_entity_poly.type
_entity_poly.pdbx_seq_one_letter_code
_entity_poly.pdbx_strand_id
1 'polypeptide(L)'
;MRPPLAAPSRTTRMASGRDEKERNHWVRALEGVIRDCGGYRKATKTKENPAEIFKLKIVEADQYLSDIILQVKGLESLKEHASEKERRNIDDLIASSSKLLDTVKHAIILLQMARSKLDISDENPKDDKENLNHRSDAGDITSKVIRARTSSTNDVSSGVGPVQSVAA
;
A
#
# COMPACT_ATOMS: atom_id res chain seq x y z
N MET A 1 -87.22 -5.14 -14.11
CA MET A 1 -86.28 -4.22 -13.44
C MET A 1 -85.31 -5.05 -12.63
N ARG A 2 -84.02 -5.05 -12.97
CA ARG A 2 -82.94 -5.74 -12.25
C ARG A 2 -82.14 -4.70 -11.45
N PRO A 3 -81.79 -4.95 -10.18
CA PRO A 3 -80.92 -4.03 -9.44
C PRO A 3 -79.47 -4.14 -9.93
N PRO A 4 -78.65 -3.08 -9.79
CA PRO A 4 -77.28 -3.09 -10.29
C PRO A 4 -76.37 -3.94 -9.40
N LEU A 5 -75.54 -4.76 -10.05
CA LEU A 5 -74.51 -5.60 -9.44
C LEU A 5 -73.39 -4.69 -8.92
N ALA A 6 -73.28 -4.54 -7.60
CA ALA A 6 -72.16 -3.85 -6.98
C ALA A 6 -70.87 -4.64 -7.25
N ALA A 7 -69.98 -4.07 -8.06
CA ALA A 7 -68.63 -4.61 -8.24
C ALA A 7 -67.87 -4.52 -6.91
N PRO A 8 -67.23 -5.59 -6.42
CA PRO A 8 -66.36 -5.48 -5.26
C PRO A 8 -65.13 -4.67 -5.64
N SER A 9 -64.96 -3.51 -5.02
CA SER A 9 -63.70 -2.77 -4.99
C SER A 9 -62.60 -3.76 -4.63
N ARG A 10 -61.69 -4.03 -5.57
CA ARG A 10 -60.42 -4.69 -5.26
C ARG A 10 -59.66 -3.71 -4.37
N THR A 11 -59.94 -3.75 -3.08
CA THR A 11 -59.06 -3.22 -2.05
C THR A 11 -57.80 -4.07 -2.13
N THR A 12 -56.88 -3.67 -3.00
CA THR A 12 -55.47 -3.99 -2.81
C THR A 12 -55.14 -3.41 -1.45
N ARG A 13 -55.26 -4.25 -0.42
CA ARG A 13 -54.74 -3.97 0.91
C ARG A 13 -53.24 -3.86 0.72
N MET A 14 -52.79 -2.64 0.41
CA MET A 14 -51.38 -2.28 0.41
C MET A 14 -50.86 -2.73 1.77
N ALA A 15 -50.07 -3.79 1.81
CA ALA A 15 -49.35 -4.23 2.99
C ALA A 15 -48.22 -3.24 3.29
N SER A 16 -48.56 -1.95 3.37
CA SER A 16 -47.66 -0.87 3.75
C SER A 16 -47.44 -0.96 5.25
N GLY A 17 -46.49 -1.81 5.66
CA GLY A 17 -46.00 -1.82 7.04
C GLY A 17 -45.34 -3.12 7.50
N ARG A 18 -45.66 -4.27 6.88
CA ARG A 18 -44.92 -5.53 7.14
C ARG A 18 -43.71 -5.65 6.23
N ASP A 19 -43.92 -5.43 4.93
CA ASP A 19 -42.88 -5.71 3.95
C ASP A 19 -41.72 -4.71 4.00
N GLU A 20 -41.96 -3.44 4.31
CA GLU A 20 -40.89 -2.43 4.28
C GLU A 20 -39.91 -2.55 5.45
N LYS A 21 -40.41 -2.68 6.67
CA LYS A 21 -39.56 -2.82 7.85
C LYS A 21 -38.81 -4.15 7.82
N GLU A 22 -39.49 -5.22 7.41
CA GLU A 22 -38.91 -6.55 7.25
C GLU A 22 -37.88 -6.57 6.11
N ARG A 23 -38.20 -6.00 4.95
CA ARG A 23 -37.25 -5.85 3.83
C ARG A 23 -36.03 -5.06 4.26
N ASN A 24 -36.20 -3.93 4.94
CA ASN A 24 -35.07 -3.13 5.42
C ASN A 24 -34.22 -3.89 6.45
N HIS A 25 -34.84 -4.73 7.27
CA HIS A 25 -34.13 -5.64 8.18
C HIS A 25 -33.31 -6.68 7.41
N TRP A 26 -33.92 -7.38 6.46
CA TRP A 26 -33.24 -8.36 5.62
C TRP A 26 -32.12 -7.73 4.77
N VAL A 27 -32.35 -6.54 4.20
CA VAL A 27 -31.33 -5.79 3.45
C VAL A 27 -30.16 -5.44 4.35
N ARG A 28 -30.39 -4.87 5.53
CA ARG A 28 -29.30 -4.55 6.47
C ARG A 28 -28.55 -5.79 6.95
N ALA A 29 -29.26 -6.89 7.20
CA ALA A 29 -28.64 -8.16 7.58
C ALA A 29 -27.79 -8.75 6.44
N LEU A 30 -28.30 -8.74 5.21
CA LEU A 30 -27.58 -9.18 4.02
C LEU A 30 -26.38 -8.28 3.71
N GLU A 31 -26.52 -6.97 3.81
CA GLU A 31 -25.40 -6.02 3.70
C GLU A 31 -24.35 -6.23 4.79
N GLY A 32 -24.75 -6.69 5.98
CA GLY A 32 -23.85 -7.12 7.04
C GLY A 32 -23.07 -8.36 6.61
N VAL A 33 -23.78 -9.42 6.21
CA VAL A 33 -23.16 -10.68 5.77
C VAL A 33 -22.28 -10.49 4.52
N ILE A 34 -22.71 -9.72 3.52
CA ILE A 34 -21.90 -9.43 2.33
C ILE A 34 -20.66 -8.63 2.70
N ARG A 35 -20.75 -7.71 3.66
CA ARG A 35 -19.59 -6.94 4.17
C ARG A 35 -18.61 -7.83 4.93
N ASP A 36 -19.13 -8.81 5.68
CA ASP A 36 -18.33 -9.74 6.47
C ASP A 36 -17.73 -10.88 5.62
N CYS A 37 -18.47 -11.39 4.64
CA CYS A 37 -18.05 -12.45 3.71
C CYS A 37 -17.27 -11.92 2.50
N GLY A 38 -17.56 -10.71 2.05
CA GLY A 38 -17.02 -10.12 0.81
C GLY A 38 -15.57 -9.66 0.90
N GLY A 39 -14.88 -9.88 2.03
CA GLY A 39 -13.46 -9.57 2.17
C GLY A 39 -13.09 -8.08 2.05
N TYR A 40 -14.07 -7.18 1.88
CA TYR A 40 -13.88 -5.73 1.82
C TYR A 40 -13.34 -5.16 3.13
N ARG A 41 -13.64 -5.81 4.26
CA ARG A 41 -12.81 -5.72 5.45
C ARG A 41 -11.52 -6.46 5.16
N LYS A 42 -10.49 -5.73 4.70
CA LYS A 42 -9.09 -6.11 4.94
C LYS A 42 -9.02 -6.62 6.38
N ALA A 43 -8.75 -7.91 6.53
CA ALA A 43 -8.94 -8.65 7.77
C ALA A 43 -8.60 -7.79 9.00
N THR A 44 -9.58 -7.44 9.81
CA THR A 44 -9.38 -6.85 11.15
C THR A 44 -8.86 -7.89 12.15
N LYS A 45 -8.17 -8.92 11.64
CA LYS A 45 -7.40 -9.84 12.44
C LYS A 45 -6.01 -9.27 12.41
N THR A 46 -5.55 -8.74 13.53
CA THR A 46 -4.18 -8.70 14.03
C THR A 46 -3.13 -9.32 13.11
N LYS A 47 -2.97 -8.78 11.90
CA LYS A 47 -1.92 -9.15 10.96
C LYS A 47 -0.88 -8.11 11.28
N GLU A 48 0.05 -8.49 12.14
CA GLU A 48 1.26 -7.73 12.42
C GLU A 48 1.73 -7.14 11.09
N ASN A 49 1.92 -5.81 11.07
CA ASN A 49 2.29 -5.12 9.85
C ASN A 49 3.61 -5.79 9.37
N PRO A 50 3.67 -6.32 8.13
CA PRO A 50 4.86 -7.03 7.68
C PRO A 50 6.11 -6.14 7.78
N ALA A 51 5.98 -4.82 7.61
CA ALA A 51 7.08 -3.89 7.83
C ALA A 51 7.57 -3.86 9.29
N GLU A 52 6.67 -4.00 10.27
CA GLU A 52 7.00 -4.12 11.70
C GLU A 52 7.66 -5.46 12.02
N ILE A 53 7.19 -6.56 11.43
CA ILE A 53 7.83 -7.88 11.55
C ILE A 53 9.28 -7.80 11.05
N PHE A 54 9.51 -7.21 9.87
CA PHE A 54 10.87 -7.04 9.35
C PHE A 54 11.73 -6.14 10.23
N LYS A 55 11.19 -5.05 10.79
CA LYS A 55 11.91 -4.21 11.77
C LYS A 55 12.36 -5.04 12.97
N LEU A 56 11.46 -5.84 13.55
CA LEU A 56 11.78 -6.70 14.69
C LEU A 56 12.86 -7.72 14.34
N LYS A 57 12.75 -8.37 13.17
CA LYS A 57 13.73 -9.37 12.71
C LYS A 57 15.11 -8.79 12.41
N ILE A 58 15.18 -7.54 11.93
CA ILE A 58 16.47 -6.84 11.76
C ILE A 58 17.14 -6.64 13.12
N VAL A 59 16.40 -6.13 14.12
CA VAL A 59 16.92 -5.92 15.48
C VAL A 59 17.36 -7.23 16.12
N GLU A 60 16.57 -8.30 15.97
CA GLU A 60 16.93 -9.63 16.46
C GLU A 60 18.22 -10.16 15.82
N ALA A 61 18.36 -10.00 14.50
CA ALA A 61 19.57 -10.39 13.79
C ALA A 61 20.80 -9.55 14.17
N ASP A 62 20.63 -8.26 14.43
CA ASP A 62 21.69 -7.37 14.94
C ASP A 62 22.16 -7.79 16.35
N GLN A 63 21.22 -8.25 17.20
CA GLN A 63 21.57 -8.83 18.50
C GLN A 63 22.41 -10.10 18.32
N TYR A 64 21.98 -11.03 17.47
CA TYR A 64 22.75 -12.24 17.19
C TYR A 64 24.13 -11.93 16.61
N LEU A 65 24.23 -10.94 15.73
CA LEU A 65 25.52 -10.49 15.18
C LEU A 65 26.44 -10.00 16.30
N SER A 66 25.91 -9.21 17.24
CA SER A 66 26.65 -8.70 18.39
C SER A 66 27.13 -9.83 19.31
N ASP A 67 26.28 -10.82 19.58
CA ASP A 67 26.63 -11.97 20.41
C ASP A 67 27.74 -12.81 19.76
N ILE A 68 27.68 -13.05 18.45
CA ILE A 68 28.71 -13.77 17.71
C ILE A 68 30.04 -13.00 17.75
N ILE A 69 30.02 -11.67 17.60
CA ILE A 69 31.23 -10.83 17.72
C ILE A 69 31.87 -11.01 19.11
N LEU A 70 31.06 -11.01 20.18
CA LEU A 70 31.56 -11.21 21.54
C LEU A 70 32.15 -12.61 21.73
N GLN A 71 31.50 -13.63 21.19
CA GLN A 71 32.00 -15.00 21.25
C GLN A 71 33.33 -15.15 20.49
N VAL A 72 33.46 -14.58 19.29
CA VAL A 72 34.71 -14.59 18.50
C VAL A 72 35.84 -13.92 19.29
N LYS A 73 35.60 -12.75 19.89
CA LYS A 73 36.58 -12.09 20.75
C LYS A 73 36.97 -12.94 21.98
N GLY A 74 36.00 -13.64 22.57
CA GLY A 74 36.24 -14.58 23.65
C GLY A 74 37.14 -15.74 23.22
N LEU A 75 36.93 -16.28 22.02
CA LEU A 75 37.77 -17.32 21.44
C LEU A 75 39.19 -16.82 21.11
N GLU A 76 39.32 -15.60 20.59
CA GLU A 76 40.61 -14.96 20.34
C GLU A 76 41.41 -14.80 21.63
N SER A 77 40.77 -14.37 22.72
CA SER A 77 41.41 -14.28 24.04
C SER A 77 41.77 -15.67 24.59
N LEU A 78 40.89 -16.66 24.43
CA LEU A 78 41.15 -18.04 24.87
C LEU A 78 42.37 -18.64 24.15
N LYS A 79 42.53 -18.33 22.86
CA LYS A 79 43.67 -18.78 22.04
C LYS A 79 45.01 -18.31 22.60
N GLU A 80 45.07 -17.14 23.25
CA GLU A 80 46.31 -16.61 23.83
C GLU A 80 46.84 -17.50 24.96
N HIS A 81 45.95 -18.15 25.70
CA HIS A 81 46.29 -18.99 26.86
C HIS A 81 46.23 -20.50 26.59
N ALA A 82 45.80 -20.92 25.40
CA ALA A 82 45.62 -22.32 25.04
C ALA A 82 46.91 -23.03 24.63
N SER A 83 46.94 -24.37 24.84
CA SER A 83 48.04 -25.22 24.36
C SER A 83 48.09 -25.27 22.84
N GLU A 84 49.24 -25.63 22.25
CA GLU A 84 49.43 -25.67 20.80
C GLU A 84 48.47 -26.63 20.08
N LYS A 85 48.09 -27.74 20.73
CA LYS A 85 47.08 -28.66 20.22
C LYS A 85 45.67 -28.06 20.23
N GLU A 86 45.34 -27.28 21.24
CA GLU A 86 44.03 -26.63 21.41
C GLU A 86 43.90 -25.40 20.52
N ARG A 87 45.00 -24.67 20.31
CA ARG A 87 45.06 -23.50 19.43
C ARG A 87 44.55 -23.79 18.02
N ARG A 88 44.90 -24.94 17.44
CA ARG A 88 44.41 -25.34 16.10
C ARG A 88 42.89 -25.46 16.08
N ASN A 89 42.30 -26.10 17.09
CA ASN A 89 40.85 -26.24 17.18
C ASN A 89 40.16 -24.88 17.41
N ILE A 90 40.77 -24.00 18.21
CA ILE A 90 40.27 -22.64 18.43
C ILE A 90 40.34 -21.81 17.14
N ASP A 91 41.42 -21.94 16.36
CA ASP A 91 41.57 -21.28 15.07
C ASP A 91 40.51 -21.72 14.06
N ASP A 92 40.25 -23.03 13.97
CA ASP A 92 39.19 -23.56 13.12
C ASP A 92 37.82 -23.03 13.55
N LEU A 93 37.58 -22.93 14.87
CA LEU A 93 36.33 -22.41 15.40
C LEU A 93 36.17 -20.91 15.15
N ILE A 94 37.24 -20.12 15.29
CA ILE A 94 37.25 -18.68 14.96
C ILE A 94 36.97 -18.50 13.46
N ALA A 95 37.61 -19.29 12.59
CA ALA A 95 37.38 -19.23 11.15
C ALA A 95 35.92 -19.56 10.80
N SER A 96 35.37 -20.64 11.37
CA SER A 96 33.96 -21.02 11.19
C SER A 96 33.00 -19.93 11.70
N SER A 97 33.27 -19.37 12.89
CA SER A 97 32.47 -18.31 13.49
C SER A 97 32.53 -17.02 12.68
N SER A 98 33.69 -16.70 12.08
CA SER A 98 33.85 -15.55 11.19
C SER A 98 33.00 -15.69 9.93
N LYS A 99 32.94 -16.90 9.36
CA LYS A 99 32.05 -17.19 8.22
C LYS A 99 30.58 -17.08 8.60
N LEU A 100 30.20 -17.52 9.80
CA LEU A 100 28.84 -17.35 10.31
C LEU A 100 28.50 -15.87 10.47
N LEU A 101 29.43 -15.08 11.01
CA LEU A 101 29.29 -13.63 11.18
C LEU A 101 29.02 -12.94 9.83
N ASP A 102 29.74 -13.29 8.77
CA ASP A 102 29.49 -12.75 7.43
C ASP A 102 28.14 -13.20 6.85
N THR A 103 27.72 -14.45 7.14
CA THR A 103 26.40 -14.96 6.74
C THR A 103 25.28 -14.15 7.40
N VAL A 104 25.41 -13.83 8.69
CA VAL A 104 24.42 -13.03 9.44
C VAL A 104 24.40 -11.59 8.93
N LYS A 105 25.56 -10.97 8.65
CA LYS A 105 25.61 -9.65 8.00
C LYS A 105 24.82 -9.63 6.69
N HIS A 106 25.02 -10.63 5.84
CA HIS A 106 24.28 -10.74 4.58
C HIS A 106 22.77 -10.93 4.80
N ALA A 107 22.37 -11.73 5.79
CA ALA A 107 20.96 -11.89 6.14
C ALA A 107 20.32 -10.56 6.57
N ILE A 108 21.01 -9.74 7.37
CA ILE A 108 20.54 -8.41 7.76
C ILE A 108 20.32 -7.51 6.54
N ILE A 109 21.27 -7.48 5.60
CA ILE A 109 21.13 -6.73 4.34
C ILE A 109 19.90 -7.19 3.55
N LEU A 110 19.67 -8.51 3.44
CA LEU A 110 18.49 -9.06 2.77
C LEU A 110 17.18 -8.66 3.45
N LEU A 111 17.15 -8.68 4.79
CA LEU A 111 15.98 -8.24 5.58
C LEU A 111 15.71 -6.74 5.39
N GLN A 112 16.75 -5.91 5.39
CA GLN A 112 16.64 -4.47 5.14
C GLN A 112 16.11 -4.20 3.72
N MET A 113 16.66 -4.87 2.70
CA MET A 113 16.18 -4.74 1.32
C MET A 113 14.71 -5.19 1.18
N ALA A 114 14.32 -6.28 1.83
CA ALA A 114 12.93 -6.75 1.81
C ALA A 114 11.99 -5.73 2.47
N ARG A 115 12.39 -5.14 3.60
CA ARG A 115 11.63 -4.09 4.28
C ARG A 115 11.46 -2.85 3.40
N SER A 116 12.53 -2.37 2.77
CA SER A 116 12.47 -1.19 1.89
C SER A 116 11.49 -1.37 0.73
N LYS A 117 11.34 -2.59 0.19
CA LYS A 117 10.36 -2.88 -0.87
C LYS A 117 8.90 -2.75 -0.40
N LEU A 118 8.63 -2.99 0.88
CA LEU A 118 7.29 -2.85 1.45
C LEU A 118 6.93 -1.39 1.73
N ASP A 119 7.90 -0.58 2.17
CA ASP A 119 7.71 0.85 2.48
C ASP A 119 7.28 1.65 1.23
N ILE A 120 7.85 1.33 0.07
CA ILE A 120 7.53 1.97 -1.22
C ILE A 120 6.09 1.65 -1.68
N SER A 121 5.48 0.59 -1.18
CA SER A 121 4.14 0.15 -1.62
C SER A 121 2.98 0.83 -0.88
N ASP A 122 3.24 1.55 0.22
CA ASP A 122 2.20 2.20 1.04
C ASP A 122 1.98 3.69 0.65
N GLU A 123 2.93 4.28 -0.10
CA GLU A 123 2.85 5.65 -0.66
C GLU A 123 2.07 5.66 -1.98
N ASN A 124 0.75 5.39 -1.95
CA ASN A 124 -0.12 5.76 -3.06
C ASN A 124 -0.93 7.01 -2.67
N PRO A 125 -0.68 8.18 -3.28
CA PRO A 125 -1.47 9.37 -3.04
C PRO A 125 -2.92 9.09 -3.44
N LYS A 126 -3.83 9.20 -2.48
CA LYS A 126 -5.25 9.44 -2.79
C LYS A 126 -5.32 10.85 -3.35
N ASP A 127 -5.36 10.97 -4.67
CA ASP A 127 -5.84 12.20 -5.31
C ASP A 127 -7.34 12.31 -5.01
N ASP A 128 -7.64 13.00 -3.92
CA ASP A 128 -8.91 13.67 -3.70
C ASP A 128 -9.07 14.73 -4.79
N LYS A 129 -9.90 14.48 -5.80
CA LYS A 129 -10.54 15.55 -6.56
C LYS A 129 -12.05 15.46 -6.47
N GLU A 130 -12.50 16.29 -5.55
CA GLU A 130 -13.86 16.70 -5.26
C GLU A 130 -14.61 17.15 -6.52
N ASN A 131 -15.81 16.59 -6.66
CA ASN A 131 -17.06 17.22 -7.06
C ASN A 131 -17.00 18.71 -7.50
N LEU A 132 -17.16 18.98 -8.79
CA LEU A 132 -17.53 20.30 -9.32
C LEU A 132 -18.89 20.24 -10.03
N ASN A 133 -19.90 20.64 -9.27
CA ASN A 133 -21.15 21.31 -9.66
C ASN A 133 -21.85 20.88 -10.95
N HIS A 134 -22.91 20.08 -10.78
CA HIS A 134 -24.08 20.15 -11.64
C HIS A 134 -24.92 21.38 -11.24
N ARG A 135 -24.66 22.53 -11.89
CA ARG A 135 -25.55 23.69 -11.86
C ARG A 135 -26.35 23.69 -13.16
N SER A 136 -27.62 23.33 -13.05
CA SER A 136 -28.62 23.64 -14.07
C SER A 136 -28.70 25.16 -14.24
N ASP A 137 -28.50 25.66 -15.46
CA ASP A 137 -29.03 26.97 -15.83
C ASP A 137 -29.31 27.03 -17.34
N ALA A 138 -30.31 27.83 -17.66
CA ALA A 138 -31.17 27.80 -18.82
C ALA A 138 -30.48 27.84 -20.19
N GLY A 139 -31.09 27.12 -21.14
CA GLY A 139 -30.95 27.45 -22.54
C GLY A 139 -31.66 28.77 -22.83
N ASP A 140 -30.91 29.75 -23.34
CA ASP A 140 -31.47 30.83 -24.13
C ASP A 140 -30.56 31.13 -25.33
N ILE A 141 -31.23 31.44 -26.42
CA ILE A 141 -30.80 31.44 -27.81
C ILE A 141 -30.43 32.86 -28.24
N THR A 142 -29.49 32.92 -29.19
CA THR A 142 -29.42 33.84 -30.35
C THR A 142 -28.23 34.80 -30.48
N SER A 143 -27.77 34.84 -31.74
CA SER A 143 -27.26 36.01 -32.49
C SER A 143 -25.74 36.20 -32.68
N LYS A 144 -25.32 35.53 -33.76
CA LYS A 144 -24.26 35.79 -34.74
C LYS A 144 -24.15 37.28 -35.19
N VAL A 145 -22.99 37.92 -35.05
CA VAL A 145 -22.49 39.09 -35.84
C VAL A 145 -20.93 39.09 -35.77
N ILE A 146 -20.19 38.56 -36.75
CA ILE A 146 -19.52 39.20 -37.92
C ILE A 146 -18.27 40.09 -37.64
N ARG A 147 -17.11 39.63 -38.18
CA ARG A 147 -15.85 40.33 -38.65
C ARG A 147 -15.06 41.19 -37.65
N ALA A 148 -13.72 41.33 -37.71
CA ALA A 148 -12.71 41.22 -38.78
C ALA A 148 -11.34 40.77 -38.16
N ARG A 149 -10.55 39.88 -38.77
CA ARG A 149 -9.40 40.13 -39.70
C ARG A 149 -8.60 41.42 -39.40
N THR A 150 -7.37 41.30 -38.90
CA THR A 150 -6.10 41.55 -39.64
C THR A 150 -4.86 41.36 -38.73
N SER A 151 -3.89 40.60 -39.24
CA SER A 151 -2.45 40.87 -39.33
C SER A 151 -1.70 41.51 -38.15
N SER A 152 -0.61 40.88 -37.70
CA SER A 152 0.80 41.30 -37.95
C SER A 152 1.70 40.77 -36.82
N THR A 153 2.59 39.82 -37.10
CA THR A 153 4.05 39.99 -37.36
C THR A 153 4.90 40.19 -36.11
N ASN A 154 6.03 39.47 -36.09
CA ASN A 154 7.25 39.64 -35.27
C ASN A 154 7.25 38.87 -33.93
N ASP A 155 8.33 38.24 -33.49
CA ASP A 155 9.71 38.19 -34.00
C ASP A 155 10.44 36.94 -33.49
N VAL A 156 11.54 36.67 -34.18
CA VAL A 156 12.53 35.60 -33.98
C VAL A 156 13.30 35.79 -32.67
N SER A 157 13.60 34.70 -31.96
CA SER A 157 14.92 34.58 -31.33
C SER A 157 15.35 33.12 -31.19
N SER A 158 16.38 32.79 -31.95
CA SER A 158 17.17 31.57 -31.95
C SER A 158 17.92 31.36 -30.64
N GLY A 159 18.15 30.09 -30.30
CA GLY A 159 19.08 29.70 -29.25
C GLY A 159 19.36 28.21 -29.25
N VAL A 160 19.65 27.63 -30.42
CA VAL A 160 20.22 26.27 -30.53
C VAL A 160 21.74 26.40 -30.54
N GLY A 161 22.40 25.68 -29.64
CA GLY A 161 23.83 25.42 -29.70
C GLY A 161 24.21 24.23 -28.81
N PRO A 162 24.47 23.05 -29.39
CA PRO A 162 25.09 21.92 -28.70
C PRO A 162 26.55 21.75 -29.14
N VAL A 163 27.46 21.47 -28.21
CA VAL A 163 28.80 20.87 -28.46
C VAL A 163 29.35 20.40 -27.10
N GLN A 164 29.56 19.10 -26.86
CA GLN A 164 30.84 18.34 -27.03
C GLN A 164 31.98 18.95 -26.18
N SER A 165 32.90 18.24 -25.50
CA SER A 165 33.49 16.92 -25.73
C SER A 165 34.55 16.63 -24.65
N VAL A 166 34.73 15.34 -24.32
CA VAL A 166 35.93 14.54 -23.95
C VAL A 166 37.12 15.07 -23.11
N ALA A 167 37.60 14.14 -22.25
CA ALA A 167 39.00 13.83 -21.86
C ALA A 167 39.76 14.90 -21.04
N ALA A 168 40.60 14.57 -20.06
CA ALA A 168 41.36 13.36 -19.75
C ALA A 168 41.53 13.20 -18.23
#